data_AF-A0A2V9MCX4-F1
#
_entry.id   AF-A0A2V9MCX4-F1
#
_cell.length_a   1.000
_cell.length_b   1.000
_cell.length_c   1.000
_cell.angle_alpha   90.00
_cell.angle_beta   90.00
_cell.angle_gamma   90.00
#
_symmetry.space_group_name_H-M   'P 1'
#
loop_
_entity.id
_entity.type
_entity.pdbx_description
1 polymer ?
#
loop_
_entity_poly.entity_id
_entity_poly.type
_entity_poly.pdbx_seq_one_letter_code
_entity_poly.pdbx_strand_id
1 'polypeptide(L)'
;EPDYEAFVRAGRCRLILTTPGLFTGGWRPNGTSEHAAGLHFNLRGVEARLVCAAVPRYETVSGFDLATWKPKPAQRVVPAGSVYWLEELEATTDALRKLAEWGLWSDPPENASRRAEGFNRCTFAAY
;
A
#
# COMPACT_ATOMS: atom_id res chain seq x y z
N GLU A 1 14.12 -8.42 -9.45
CA GLU A 1 12.77 -8.53 -8.84
C GLU A 1 12.93 -9.07 -7.42
N PRO A 2 12.07 -8.72 -6.44
CA PRO A 2 12.14 -9.29 -5.09
C PRO A 2 12.00 -10.82 -5.07
N ASP A 3 12.65 -11.46 -4.11
CA ASP A 3 12.53 -12.90 -3.88
C ASP A 3 11.24 -13.21 -3.09
N TYR A 4 10.12 -13.34 -3.80
CA TYR A 4 8.82 -13.60 -3.20
C TYR A 4 8.74 -14.97 -2.51
N GLU A 5 9.47 -15.97 -2.99
CA GLU A 5 9.50 -17.31 -2.38
C GLU A 5 10.09 -17.24 -0.97
N ALA A 6 11.16 -16.45 -0.79
CA ALA A 6 11.74 -16.24 0.52
C ALA A 6 10.74 -15.62 1.52
N PHE A 7 9.90 -14.68 1.08
CA PHE A 7 8.92 -14.00 1.95
C PHE A 7 7.80 -14.95 2.39
N VAL A 8 7.24 -15.71 1.44
CA VAL A 8 6.20 -16.72 1.73
C VAL A 8 6.74 -17.79 2.67
N ARG A 9 7.94 -18.31 2.40
CA ARG A 9 8.58 -19.31 3.27
C ARG A 9 8.88 -18.78 4.67
N ALA A 10 9.27 -17.51 4.79
CA ALA A 10 9.55 -16.88 6.08
C ALA A 10 8.28 -16.50 6.86
N GLY A 11 7.11 -16.45 6.21
CA GLY A 11 5.86 -15.99 6.82
C GLY A 11 5.90 -14.52 7.24
N ARG A 12 6.80 -13.72 6.65
CA ARG A 12 6.96 -12.29 6.95
C ARG A 12 7.69 -11.53 5.85
N CYS A 13 7.38 -10.25 5.72
CA CYS A 13 8.11 -9.32 4.86
C CYS A 13 7.83 -7.86 5.25
N ARG A 14 8.64 -6.93 4.73
CA ARG A 14 8.30 -5.51 4.78
C ARG A 14 7.75 -5.06 3.44
N LEU A 15 6.68 -4.29 3.48
CA LEU A 15 6.13 -3.56 2.35
C LEU A 15 6.69 -2.13 2.38
N ILE A 16 7.19 -1.66 1.24
CA ILE A 16 7.81 -0.34 1.11
C ILE A 16 7.07 0.44 0.03
N LEU A 17 6.65 1.66 0.35
CA LEU A 17 6.06 2.56 -0.64
C LEU A 17 7.13 3.12 -1.57
N THR A 18 6.95 2.90 -2.87
CA THR A 18 7.82 3.44 -3.93
C THR A 18 7.29 4.77 -4.49
N THR A 19 6.00 5.03 -4.29
CA THR A 19 5.34 6.32 -4.56
C THR A 19 4.43 6.68 -3.38
N PRO A 20 3.96 7.93 -3.26
CA PRO A 20 3.09 8.31 -2.16
C PRO A 20 1.83 7.43 -2.05
N GLY A 21 1.48 7.10 -0.81
CA GLY A 21 0.31 6.30 -0.45
C GLY A 21 -0.91 7.18 -0.17
N LEU A 22 -1.89 7.16 -1.06
CA LEU A 22 -3.23 7.67 -0.86
C LEU A 22 -4.15 6.58 -0.29
N PHE A 23 -4.32 6.58 1.03
CA PHE A 23 -5.14 5.61 1.74
C PHE A 23 -6.37 6.23 2.39
N THR A 24 -7.46 5.46 2.46
CA THR A 24 -8.69 5.87 3.13
C THR A 24 -8.57 5.81 4.66
N GLY A 25 -7.71 4.92 5.16
CA GLY A 25 -7.48 4.68 6.59
C GLY A 25 -6.40 5.58 7.23
N GLY A 26 -6.02 6.69 6.61
CA GLY A 26 -4.95 7.58 7.07
C GLY A 26 -3.57 7.03 6.70
N TRP A 27 -2.76 6.67 7.70
CA TRP A 27 -1.43 6.07 7.46
C TRP A 27 -1.49 4.58 7.16
N ARG A 28 -2.65 3.94 7.39
CA ARG A 28 -2.85 2.50 7.19
C ARG A 28 -3.08 2.19 5.71
N PRO A 29 -2.33 1.25 5.09
CA PRO A 29 -2.56 0.84 3.71
C PRO A 29 -4.00 0.41 3.46
N ASN A 30 -4.52 0.65 2.26
CA ASN A 30 -5.83 0.11 1.86
C ASN A 30 -5.81 -1.43 2.01
N GLY A 31 -6.92 -2.01 2.47
CA GLY A 31 -6.97 -3.42 2.90
C GLY A 31 -6.59 -3.66 4.36
N THR A 32 -6.21 -2.63 5.11
CA THR A 32 -5.99 -2.75 6.56
C THR A 32 -7.30 -2.61 7.34
N SER A 33 -7.63 -3.58 8.18
CA SER A 33 -8.72 -3.56 9.14
C SER A 33 -8.22 -3.75 10.58
N GLU A 34 -9.00 -3.28 11.54
CA GLU A 34 -8.72 -3.42 12.96
C GLU A 34 -9.61 -4.52 13.56
N HIS A 35 -8.99 -5.45 14.28
CA HIS A 35 -9.64 -6.56 14.96
C HIS A 35 -9.19 -6.58 16.43
N ALA A 36 -9.82 -7.43 17.25
CA ALA A 36 -9.43 -7.59 18.66
C ALA A 36 -7.95 -7.99 18.84
N ALA A 37 -7.36 -8.68 17.85
CA ALA A 37 -5.97 -9.11 17.85
C ALA A 37 -4.97 -8.08 17.27
N GLY A 38 -5.45 -6.92 16.79
CA GLY A 38 -4.62 -5.86 16.21
C GLY A 38 -5.00 -5.51 14.77
N LEU A 39 -4.05 -4.94 14.03
CA LEU A 39 -4.23 -4.55 12.63
C LEU A 39 -3.93 -5.73 11.70
N HIS A 40 -4.88 -6.05 10.84
CA HIS A 40 -4.71 -7.06 9.79
C HIS A 40 -4.76 -6.40 8.42
N PHE A 41 -3.88 -6.84 7.54
CA PHE A 41 -3.84 -6.45 6.14
C PHE A 41 -4.39 -7.61 5.30
N ASN A 42 -5.41 -7.33 4.49
CA ASN A 42 -5.92 -8.25 3.49
C ASN A 42 -6.16 -7.47 2.19
N LEU A 43 -5.35 -7.75 1.18
CA LEU A 43 -5.54 -7.17 -0.14
C LEU A 43 -4.98 -8.10 -1.23
N ARG A 44 -5.78 -8.37 -2.26
CA ARG A 44 -5.37 -9.15 -3.46
C ARG A 44 -4.80 -10.54 -3.14
N GLY A 45 -5.35 -11.22 -2.14
CA GLY A 45 -4.90 -12.56 -1.73
C GLY A 45 -3.59 -12.56 -0.95
N VAL A 46 -3.21 -11.40 -0.40
CA VAL A 46 -2.13 -11.26 0.57
C VAL A 46 -2.76 -10.93 1.91
N GLU A 47 -2.66 -11.85 2.85
CA GLU A 47 -3.13 -11.71 4.22
C GLU A 47 -1.93 -11.66 5.17
N ALA A 48 -1.95 -10.76 6.15
CA ALA A 48 -0.90 -10.64 7.15
C ALA A 48 -1.35 -9.81 8.35
N ARG A 49 -0.65 -9.95 9.48
CA ARG A 49 -0.73 -9.00 10.60
C ARG A 49 0.21 -7.82 10.35
N LEU A 50 -0.31 -6.60 10.45
CA LEU A 50 0.49 -5.38 10.37
C LEU A 50 1.04 -5.04 11.77
N VAL A 51 2.34 -5.28 11.98
CA VAL A 51 2.93 -5.27 13.33
C VAL A 51 3.66 -3.97 13.66
N CYS A 52 4.14 -3.28 12.64
CA CYS A 52 4.89 -2.03 12.79
C CYS A 52 4.76 -1.19 11.51
N ALA A 53 4.89 0.13 11.64
CA ALA A 53 5.01 1.03 10.51
C ALA A 53 5.96 2.19 10.84
N ALA A 54 6.78 2.55 9.86
CA ALA A 54 7.64 3.72 9.87
C ALA A 54 7.11 4.67 8.80
N VAL A 55 6.31 5.64 9.25
CA VAL A 55 5.60 6.59 8.40
C VAL A 55 6.04 8.00 8.79
N PRO A 56 6.75 8.74 7.92
CA PRO A 56 7.06 10.13 8.16
C PRO A 56 5.80 11.00 8.21
N ARG A 57 5.97 12.27 8.57
CA ARG A 57 4.87 13.24 8.51
C ARG A 57 4.23 13.22 7.12
N TYR A 58 2.90 13.20 7.07
CA TYR A 58 2.16 13.21 5.81
C TYR A 58 2.58 14.38 4.92
N GLU A 59 2.46 14.16 3.60
CA GLU A 59 2.55 15.19 2.58
C GLU A 59 1.14 15.59 2.13
N THR A 60 0.98 16.80 1.59
CA THR A 60 -0.28 17.24 0.98
C THR A 60 -0.07 17.40 -0.51
N VAL A 61 -0.76 16.59 -1.32
CA VAL A 61 -0.66 16.63 -2.78
C VAL A 61 -1.99 17.00 -3.39
N SER A 62 -1.98 18.02 -4.25
CA SER A 62 -3.11 18.45 -5.08
C SER A 62 -2.78 18.12 -6.55
N GLY A 63 -2.84 19.10 -7.43
CA GLY A 63 -2.69 19.00 -8.88
C GLY A 63 -3.66 19.95 -9.55
N PHE A 64 -3.52 20.12 -10.87
CA PHE A 64 -4.45 20.91 -11.66
C PHE A 64 -5.05 20.02 -12.74
N ASP A 65 -6.37 20.00 -12.84
CA ASP A 65 -7.09 19.30 -13.89
C ASP A 65 -7.21 20.24 -15.09
N LEU A 66 -6.48 19.92 -16.16
CA LEU A 66 -6.48 20.70 -17.41
C LEU A 66 -7.77 20.53 -18.21
N ALA A 67 -8.48 19.40 -18.07
CA ALA A 67 -9.71 19.16 -18.80
C ALA A 67 -10.88 19.98 -18.23
N THR A 68 -10.91 20.16 -16.91
CA THR A 68 -11.93 20.98 -16.23
C THR A 68 -11.44 22.37 -15.84
N TRP A 69 -10.17 22.67 -16.09
CA TRP A 69 -9.46 23.90 -15.73
C TRP A 69 -9.62 24.31 -14.26
N LYS A 70 -9.51 23.32 -13.35
CA LYS A 70 -9.74 23.49 -11.91
C LYS A 70 -8.65 22.79 -11.09
N PRO A 71 -8.34 23.28 -9.88
CA PRO A 71 -7.46 22.56 -8.97
C PRO A 71 -8.10 21.23 -8.55
N LYS A 72 -7.29 20.16 -8.51
CA LYS A 72 -7.68 18.86 -7.96
C LYS A 72 -7.77 18.96 -6.43
N PRO A 73 -8.66 18.19 -5.77
CA PRO A 73 -8.71 18.14 -4.31
C PRO A 73 -7.32 17.88 -3.71
N ALA A 74 -6.92 18.69 -2.73
CA ALA A 74 -5.71 18.47 -1.95
C ALA A 74 -5.92 17.27 -1.03
N GLN A 75 -5.02 16.29 -1.10
CA GLN A 75 -5.12 15.05 -0.36
C GLN A 75 -3.89 14.87 0.51
N ARG A 76 -4.10 14.45 1.76
CA ARG A 76 -3.02 13.98 2.61
C ARG A 76 -2.58 12.61 2.12
N VAL A 77 -1.28 12.44 1.95
CA VAL A 77 -0.69 11.19 1.47
C VAL A 77 0.43 10.75 2.41
N VAL A 78 0.59 9.44 2.51
CA VAL A 78 1.73 8.79 3.13
C VAL A 78 2.94 9.01 2.21
N PRO A 79 4.07 9.53 2.71
CA PRO A 79 5.25 9.75 1.89
C PRO A 79 5.81 8.46 1.29
N ALA A 80 6.41 8.56 0.10
CA ALA A 80 7.23 7.48 -0.43
C ALA A 80 8.37 7.12 0.55
N GLY A 81 8.80 5.86 0.55
CA GLY A 81 9.77 5.33 1.49
C GLY A 81 9.17 4.91 2.84
N SER A 82 7.87 5.14 3.08
CA SER A 82 7.20 4.57 4.26
C SER A 82 7.22 3.04 4.23
N VAL A 83 7.46 2.43 5.38
CA VAL A 83 7.66 0.98 5.52
C VAL A 83 6.65 0.38 6.48
N TYR A 84 6.11 -0.78 6.13
CA TYR A 84 5.15 -1.55 6.91
C TYR A 84 5.69 -2.96 7.10
N TRP A 85 5.73 -3.45 8.33
CA TRP A 85 6.18 -4.81 8.65
C TRP A 85 4.97 -5.73 8.77
N LEU A 86 5.00 -6.81 7.98
CA LEU A 86 3.96 -7.82 7.89
C LEU A 86 4.48 -9.14 8.47
N GLU A 87 3.78 -9.67 9.46
CA GLU A 87 4.00 -11.00 10.04
C GLU A 87 2.79 -11.88 9.78
N GLU A 88 2.91 -13.19 10.03
CA GLU A 88 1.83 -14.15 9.75
C GLU A 88 1.37 -14.04 8.29
N LEU A 89 2.34 -13.89 7.38
CA LEU A 89 2.10 -13.67 5.96
C LEU A 89 1.56 -14.95 5.31
N GLU A 90 0.31 -14.89 4.88
CA GLU A 90 -0.36 -15.91 4.07
C GLU A 90 -0.59 -15.36 2.67
N ALA A 91 0.25 -15.79 1.72
CA ALA A 91 0.17 -15.36 0.34
C ALA A 91 0.87 -16.37 -0.59
N THR A 92 0.47 -16.40 -1.86
CA THR A 92 1.29 -17.01 -2.92
C THR A 92 2.28 -15.99 -3.48
N THR A 93 3.34 -16.48 -4.12
CA THR A 93 4.29 -15.62 -4.85
C THR A 93 3.59 -14.79 -5.93
N ASP A 94 2.61 -15.37 -6.62
CA ASP A 94 1.76 -14.68 -7.59
C ASP A 94 0.89 -13.60 -6.95
N ALA A 95 0.36 -13.82 -5.74
CA ALA A 95 -0.43 -12.81 -5.04
C ALA A 95 0.43 -11.60 -4.68
N LEU A 96 1.66 -11.81 -4.17
CA LEU A 96 2.61 -10.74 -3.88
C LEU A 96 2.99 -9.95 -5.15
N ARG A 97 3.27 -10.67 -6.24
CA ARG A 97 3.57 -10.06 -7.55
C ARG A 97 2.39 -9.23 -8.06
N LYS A 98 1.18 -9.79 -8.05
CA LYS A 98 -0.04 -9.08 -8.46
C LYS A 98 -0.30 -7.86 -7.60
N LEU A 99 -0.06 -7.93 -6.30
CA LEU A 99 -0.21 -6.79 -5.40
C LEU A 99 0.80 -5.68 -5.74
N ALA A 100 2.08 -6.00 -5.99
CA ALA A 100 3.08 -5.03 -6.41
C ALA A 100 2.77 -4.43 -7.80
N GLU A 101 2.26 -5.23 -8.74
CA GLU A 101 1.85 -4.79 -10.08
C GLU A 101 0.59 -3.94 -10.07
N TRP A 102 -0.38 -4.24 -9.20
CA TRP A 102 -1.63 -3.49 -9.10
C TRP A 102 -1.48 -2.23 -8.25
N GLY A 103 -0.66 -2.29 -7.20
CA GLY A 103 -0.57 -1.30 -6.14
C GLY A 103 -1.62 -1.50 -5.04
N LEU A 104 -1.55 -0.69 -3.99
CA LEU A 104 -2.42 -0.73 -2.82
C LEU A 104 -3.78 -0.06 -3.09
N TRP A 105 -4.49 -0.58 -4.09
CA TRP A 105 -5.83 -0.14 -4.49
C TRP A 105 -6.83 -1.29 -4.35
N SER A 106 -8.07 -0.97 -3.97
CA SER A 106 -9.19 -1.91 -4.02
C SER A 106 -9.58 -2.28 -5.45
N ASP A 107 -10.52 -3.22 -5.59
CA ASP A 107 -11.24 -3.49 -6.83
C ASP A 107 -12.75 -3.24 -6.64
N PRO A 108 -13.33 -2.21 -7.27
CA PRO A 108 -12.69 -1.15 -8.06
C PRO A 108 -11.79 -0.21 -7.20
N PRO A 109 -10.88 0.57 -7.82
CA PRO A 109 -10.02 1.50 -7.08
C PRO A 109 -10.82 2.70 -6.54
N GLU A 110 -10.43 3.17 -5.36
CA GLU A 110 -11.06 4.30 -4.66
C GLU A 110 -10.99 5.60 -5.48
N ASN A 111 -9.95 5.75 -6.30
CA ASN A 111 -9.80 6.88 -7.21
C ASN A 111 -9.03 6.47 -8.48
N ALA A 112 -9.76 6.21 -9.57
CA ALA A 112 -9.17 5.78 -10.84
C ALA A 112 -8.20 6.82 -11.44
N SER A 113 -8.47 8.11 -11.27
CA SER A 113 -7.62 9.19 -11.78
C SER A 113 -6.27 9.23 -11.03
N ARG A 114 -6.30 9.19 -9.69
CA ARG A 114 -5.07 9.12 -8.87
C ARG A 114 -4.31 7.81 -9.07
N ARG A 115 -5.00 6.70 -9.35
CA ARG A 115 -4.33 5.45 -9.77
C ARG A 115 -3.55 5.64 -11.08
N ALA A 116 -4.14 6.31 -12.07
CA ALA A 116 -3.45 6.61 -13.33
C ALA A 116 -2.25 7.56 -13.16
N GLU A 117 -2.27 8.40 -12.12
CA GLU A 117 -1.13 9.26 -11.73
C GLU A 117 0.02 8.50 -11.02
N GLY A 118 -0.17 7.23 -10.67
CA GLY A 118 0.89 6.39 -10.09
C GLY A 118 0.98 6.39 -8.57
N PHE A 119 -0.07 6.80 -7.85
CA PHE A 119 -0.14 6.63 -6.38
C PHE A 119 -0.24 5.14 -5.97
N ASN A 120 0.10 4.85 -4.71
CA ASN A 120 -0.03 3.54 -4.06
C ASN A 120 0.86 2.44 -4.64
N ARG A 121 2.02 2.78 -5.22
CA ARG A 121 2.98 1.78 -5.71
C ARG A 121 3.86 1.30 -4.57
N CYS A 122 4.09 -0.01 -4.50
CA CYS A 122 4.92 -0.61 -3.46
C CYS A 122 5.86 -1.68 -4.00
N THR A 123 6.81 -2.08 -3.17
CA THR A 123 7.64 -3.27 -3.34
C THR A 123 7.80 -3.99 -1.99
N PHE A 124 8.39 -5.18 -2.02
CA PHE A 124 8.59 -6.02 -0.84
C PHE A 124 10.07 -6.28 -0.61
N ALA A 125 10.45 -6.46 0.65
CA ALA A 125 11.80 -6.86 1.04
C ALA A 125 11.80 -7.76 2.29
N ALA A 126 12.88 -8.51 2.49
CA ALA A 126 13.09 -9.32 3.69
C ALA A 126 13.42 -8.46 4.92
N TYR A 127 13.21 -9.04 6.11
CA TYR A 127 13.71 -8.58 7.41
C TYR A 127 13.77 -9.72 8.45
#